data_AF-A0A350P1A5-F1
#
_entry.id   AF-A0A350P1A5-F1
#
_cell.length_a   1.000
_cell.length_b   1.000
_cell.length_c   1.000
_cell.angle_alpha   90.00
_cell.angle_beta   90.00
_cell.angle_gamma   90.00
#
_symmetry.space_group_name_H-M   'P 1'
#
loop_
_entity.id
_entity.type
_entity.pdbx_description
1 polymer ?
#
loop_
_entity_poly.entity_id
_entity_poly.type
_entity_poly.pdbx_seq_one_letter_code
_entity_poly.pdbx_strand_id
1 'polypeptide(L)'
;MKAKHASDFTLLGYSIGKYEEKNICQAIRNVNRSLAGMLPKDIEKCIATILPLLTLPKDLDATMLATKGRTLAAELAKYPADIVMQAFEEIKKRSTFYPSFAEFYKHIEPRYLPRKYLLDALQKCIAKKSI
;
A
#
# COMPACT_ATOMS: atom_id res chain seq x y z
N MET A 1 -21.95 -24.76 0.97
CA MET A 1 -21.81 -23.32 0.68
C MET A 1 -20.61 -22.79 1.47
N LYS A 2 -19.60 -22.22 0.79
CA LYS A 2 -18.41 -21.66 1.46
C LYS A 2 -18.79 -20.40 2.22
N ALA A 3 -18.58 -20.39 3.53
CA ALA A 3 -18.83 -19.23 4.37
C ALA A 3 -17.94 -18.05 3.92
N LYS A 4 -18.59 -16.96 3.56
CA LYS A 4 -17.97 -15.73 3.08
C LYS A 4 -17.73 -14.83 4.31
N HIS A 5 -16.77 -15.18 5.15
CA HIS A 5 -16.35 -14.34 6.28
C HIS A 5 -15.48 -13.19 5.75
N ALA A 6 -16.14 -12.18 5.18
CA ALA A 6 -15.49 -10.92 4.87
C ALA A 6 -15.36 -10.12 6.17
N SER A 7 -14.20 -10.23 6.82
CA SER A 7 -13.68 -9.35 7.88
C SER A 7 -14.64 -9.04 9.05
N ASP A 8 -14.75 -9.97 10.00
CA ASP A 8 -15.50 -9.76 11.25
C ASP A 8 -14.81 -8.78 12.22
N PHE A 9 -13.60 -8.29 11.89
CA PHE A 9 -12.79 -7.43 12.76
C PHE A 9 -12.04 -6.36 11.97
N THR A 10 -11.89 -5.18 12.57
CA THR A 10 -11.10 -4.06 12.05
C THR A 10 -10.07 -3.65 13.08
N LEU A 11 -8.82 -3.46 12.65
CA LEU A 11 -7.77 -2.92 13.50
C LEU A 11 -8.03 -1.43 13.76
N LEU A 12 -8.21 -1.06 15.03
CA LEU A 12 -8.39 0.35 15.42
C LEU A 12 -7.07 1.05 15.77
N GLY A 13 -6.07 0.29 16.22
CA GLY A 13 -4.76 0.82 16.58
C GLY A 13 -3.99 -0.10 17.52
N TYR A 14 -2.85 0.41 18.00
CA TYR A 14 -1.98 -0.29 18.94
C TYR A 14 -1.92 0.44 20.28
N SER A 15 -1.92 -0.33 21.37
CA SER A 15 -1.54 0.14 22.70
C SER A 15 -0.10 -0.30 22.96
N ILE A 16 0.75 0.66 23.31
CA ILE A 16 2.18 0.41 23.58
C ILE A 16 2.40 0.63 25.07
N GLY A 17 2.91 -0.40 25.74
CA GLY A 17 3.25 -0.36 27.15
C GLY A 17 4.41 0.59 27.48
N LYS A 18 4.87 0.55 28.73
CA LYS A 18 6.04 1.34 29.15
C LYS A 18 7.31 0.68 28.64
N TYR A 19 8.03 1.37 27.77
CA TYR A 19 9.34 0.96 27.29
C TYR A 19 10.36 2.10 27.40
N GLU A 20 11.64 1.74 27.42
CA GLU A 20 12.75 2.69 27.29
C GLU A 20 12.65 3.47 25.98
N GLU A 21 12.98 4.75 26.02
CA GLU A 21 12.91 5.64 24.87
C GLU A 21 13.75 5.14 23.69
N LYS A 22 14.96 4.63 23.97
CA LYS A 22 15.85 4.05 22.96
C LYS A 22 15.15 2.96 22.13
N ASN A 23 14.34 2.11 22.77
CA ASN A 23 13.62 1.03 22.11
C ASN A 23 12.46 1.56 21.25
N ILE A 24 11.76 2.59 21.72
CA ILE A 24 10.71 3.27 20.94
C ILE A 24 11.31 3.94 19.70
N CYS A 25 12.43 4.67 19.86
CA CYS A 25 13.13 5.30 18.73
C CYS A 25 13.63 4.26 17.72
N GLN A 26 14.15 3.12 18.18
CA GLN A 26 14.53 2.02 17.29
C GLN A 26 13.33 1.46 16.53
N ALA A 27 12.21 1.23 17.21
CA ALA A 27 10.99 0.75 16.59
C ALA A 27 10.46 1.71 15.54
N ILE A 28 10.45 3.03 15.81
CA ILE A 28 10.06 4.06 14.82
C ILE A 28 10.94 3.98 13.58
N ARG A 29 12.27 3.88 13.74
CA ARG A 29 13.19 3.75 12.60
C ARG A 29 12.87 2.51 11.75
N ASN A 30 12.59 1.37 12.39
CA ASN A 30 12.23 0.14 11.70
C ASN A 30 10.91 0.26 10.94
N VAL A 31 9.89 0.86 11.56
CA VAL A 31 8.57 1.08 10.92
C VAL A 31 8.68 2.08 9.77
N ASN A 32 9.43 3.18 9.92
CA ASN A 32 9.68 4.10 8.82
C ASN A 32 10.37 3.43 7.63
N ARG A 33 11.34 2.54 7.90
CA ARG A 33 11.97 1.75 6.83
C ARG A 33 10.99 0.80 6.15
N SER A 34 10.06 0.19 6.88
CA SER A 34 9.03 -0.67 6.30
C SER A 34 7.90 0.10 5.61
N LEU A 35 7.89 1.43 5.73
CA LEU A 35 6.97 2.32 5.02
C LEU A 35 7.60 2.96 3.78
N ALA A 36 8.84 2.62 3.45
CA ALA A 36 9.54 3.18 2.30
C ALA A 36 8.82 2.83 0.98
N GLY A 37 8.39 3.85 0.26
CA GLY A 37 7.81 3.72 -1.08
C GLY A 37 8.87 3.53 -2.16
N MET A 38 8.41 3.34 -3.39
CA MET A 38 9.25 3.31 -4.59
C MET A 38 8.92 4.47 -5.52
N LEU A 39 9.84 4.78 -6.45
CA LEU A 39 9.66 5.91 -7.36
C LEU A 39 8.51 5.65 -8.34
N PRO A 40 7.68 6.67 -8.67
CA PRO A 40 6.59 6.52 -9.65
C PRO A 40 7.05 5.92 -10.98
N LYS A 41 8.25 6.30 -11.46
CA LYS A 41 8.83 5.77 -12.71
C LYS A 41 9.05 4.25 -12.68
N ASP A 42 9.38 3.68 -11.52
CA ASP A 42 9.54 2.24 -11.39
C ASP A 42 8.19 1.53 -11.32
N ILE A 43 7.18 2.17 -10.74
CA ILE A 43 5.80 1.68 -10.76
C ILE A 43 5.23 1.71 -12.18
N GLU A 44 5.51 2.75 -12.97
CA GLU A 44 5.12 2.81 -14.38
C GLU A 44 5.69 1.62 -15.17
N LYS A 45 6.94 1.21 -14.89
CA LYS A 45 7.52 -0.01 -15.48
C LYS A 45 6.73 -1.25 -15.06
N CYS A 46 6.36 -1.37 -13.79
CA CYS A 46 5.51 -2.49 -13.31
C CYS A 46 4.12 -2.49 -13.97
N ILE A 47 3.52 -1.32 -14.20
CA ILE A 47 2.25 -1.22 -14.95
C ILE A 47 2.46 -1.71 -16.38
N ALA A 48 3.54 -1.29 -17.04
CA ALA A 48 3.85 -1.71 -18.41
C ALA A 48 4.08 -3.22 -18.53
N THR A 49 4.60 -3.90 -17.50
CA THR A 49 4.80 -5.36 -17.53
C THR A 49 3.52 -6.16 -17.34
N ILE A 50 2.53 -5.64 -16.60
CA ILE A 50 1.23 -6.32 -16.44
C ILE A 50 0.24 -5.96 -17.56
N LEU A 51 0.45 -4.85 -18.25
CA LEU A 51 -0.44 -4.34 -19.30
C LEU A 51 -0.80 -5.38 -20.38
N PRO A 52 0.13 -6.19 -20.92
CA PRO A 52 -0.17 -7.18 -21.95
C PRO A 52 -1.06 -8.33 -21.45
N LEU A 53 -1.20 -8.50 -20.14
CA LEU A 53 -2.03 -9.54 -19.52
C LEU A 53 -3.47 -9.09 -19.31
N LEU A 54 -3.79 -7.84 -19.65
CA LEU A 54 -5.05 -7.19 -19.33
C LEU A 54 -5.81 -6.80 -20.59
N THR A 55 -7.13 -6.86 -20.48
CA THR A 55 -8.04 -6.37 -21.52
C THR A 55 -8.12 -4.85 -21.43
N LEU A 56 -7.79 -4.18 -22.53
CA LEU A 56 -7.90 -2.73 -22.66
C LEU A 56 -9.26 -2.35 -23.27
N PRO A 57 -9.89 -1.26 -22.79
CA PRO A 57 -11.06 -0.70 -23.45
C PRO A 57 -10.73 -0.29 -24.89
N LYS A 58 -11.66 -0.51 -25.83
CA LYS A 58 -11.45 -0.23 -27.26
C LYS A 58 -11.15 1.24 -27.56
N ASP A 59 -11.68 2.15 -26.75
CA ASP A 59 -11.54 3.60 -26.95
C ASP A 59 -10.32 4.19 -26.25
N LEU A 60 -9.46 3.34 -25.67
CA LEU A 60 -8.29 3.79 -24.93
C LEU A 60 -7.10 4.01 -25.87
N ASP A 61 -6.86 5.26 -26.26
CA ASP A 61 -5.67 5.60 -27.04
C ASP A 61 -4.38 5.55 -26.19
N ALA A 62 -3.23 5.58 -26.87
CA ALA A 62 -1.92 5.48 -26.22
C ALA A 62 -1.64 6.64 -25.24
N THR A 63 -2.13 7.85 -25.54
CA THR A 63 -1.92 9.04 -24.70
C THR A 63 -2.75 8.96 -23.42
N MET A 64 -4.00 8.50 -23.51
CA MET A 64 -4.87 8.24 -22.37
C MET A 64 -4.30 7.12 -21.50
N LEU A 65 -3.79 6.05 -22.12
CA LEU A 65 -3.16 4.95 -21.39
C LEU A 65 -1.92 5.40 -20.61
N ALA A 66 -1.04 6.17 -21.26
CA ALA A 66 0.14 6.73 -20.61
C ALA A 66 -0.23 7.70 -19.47
N THR A 67 -1.29 8.48 -19.64
CA THR A 67 -1.79 9.39 -18.59
C THR A 67 -2.35 8.61 -17.41
N LYS A 68 -3.20 7.60 -17.66
CA LYS A 68 -3.72 6.70 -16.63
C LYS A 68 -2.60 5.98 -15.88
N GLY A 69 -1.60 5.47 -16.59
CA GLY A 69 -0.43 4.81 -16.00
C GLY A 69 0.34 5.74 -15.06
N ARG A 70 0.64 6.97 -15.49
CA ARG A 70 1.32 7.99 -14.66
C ARG A 70 0.51 8.37 -13.42
N THR A 71 -0.79 8.60 -13.57
CA THR A 71 -1.68 8.92 -12.44
C THR A 71 -1.74 7.76 -11.44
N LEU A 72 -1.91 6.53 -11.92
CA LEU A 72 -1.94 5.35 -11.08
C LEU A 72 -0.60 5.15 -10.34
N ALA A 73 0.52 5.32 -11.04
CA ALA A 73 1.85 5.23 -10.44
C ALA A 73 2.08 6.28 -9.35
N ALA A 74 1.65 7.52 -9.57
CA ALA A 74 1.75 8.59 -8.58
C ALA A 74 0.94 8.28 -7.31
N GLU A 75 -0.25 7.70 -7.44
CA GLU A 75 -1.04 7.27 -6.29
C GLU A 75 -0.42 6.07 -5.55
N LEU A 76 0.06 5.07 -6.29
CA LEU A 76 0.70 3.89 -5.71
C LEU A 76 2.03 4.22 -5.01
N ALA A 77 2.78 5.23 -5.47
CA ALA A 77 4.04 5.65 -4.87
C ALA A 77 3.91 6.17 -3.43
N LYS A 78 2.69 6.50 -2.99
CA LYS A 78 2.40 6.91 -1.60
C LYS A 78 2.45 5.73 -0.60
N TYR A 79 2.52 4.51 -1.10
CA TYR A 79 2.46 3.29 -0.30
C TYR A 79 3.80 2.53 -0.32
N PRO A 80 4.04 1.66 0.68
CA PRO A 80 5.31 0.94 0.79
C PRO A 80 5.56 0.03 -0.41
N ALA A 81 6.80 0.02 -0.90
CA ALA A 81 7.17 -0.66 -2.15
C ALA A 81 6.81 -2.16 -2.12
N ASP A 82 7.08 -2.85 -1.01
CA ASP A 82 6.78 -4.27 -0.85
C ASP A 82 5.27 -4.56 -0.92
N ILE A 83 4.44 -3.69 -0.34
CA ILE A 83 2.98 -3.81 -0.38
C ILE A 83 2.46 -3.55 -1.80
N VAL A 84 3.00 -2.52 -2.48
CA VAL A 84 2.63 -2.20 -3.87
C VAL A 84 2.97 -3.37 -4.80
N MET A 85 4.18 -3.93 -4.69
CA MET A 85 4.59 -5.09 -5.50
C MET A 85 3.69 -6.31 -5.25
N GLN A 86 3.30 -6.56 -4.00
CA GLN A 86 2.34 -7.63 -3.72
C GLN A 86 0.96 -7.36 -4.33
N ALA A 87 0.50 -6.10 -4.33
CA ALA A 87 -0.75 -5.75 -4.98
C ALA A 87 -0.69 -5.99 -6.50
N PHE A 88 0.43 -5.68 -7.17
CA PHE A 88 0.64 -6.05 -8.58
C PHE A 88 0.48 -7.55 -8.84
N GLU A 89 1.05 -8.39 -7.96
CA GLU A 89 0.92 -9.84 -8.07
C GLU A 89 -0.54 -10.33 -7.91
N GLU A 90 -1.33 -9.71 -7.04
CA GLU A 90 -2.74 -10.04 -6.90
C GLU A 90 -3.56 -9.57 -8.10
N ILE A 91 -3.29 -8.36 -8.61
CA ILE A 91 -3.93 -7.82 -9.82
C ILE A 91 -3.68 -8.71 -11.02
N LYS A 92 -2.43 -9.12 -11.24
CA LYS A 92 -2.02 -10.02 -12.32
C LYS A 92 -2.78 -11.35 -12.31
N LYS A 93 -3.13 -11.86 -11.12
CA LYS A 93 -3.81 -13.15 -10.95
C LYS A 93 -5.33 -13.08 -11.03
N ARG A 94 -5.92 -11.91 -10.77
CA ARG A 94 -7.36 -11.77 -10.51
C ARG A 94 -8.09 -10.80 -11.42
N SER A 95 -7.37 -9.84 -12.01
CA SER A 95 -7.97 -8.77 -12.81
C SER A 95 -7.89 -9.13 -14.29
N THR A 96 -9.02 -9.00 -14.98
CA THR A 96 -9.10 -9.22 -16.43
C THR A 96 -9.00 -7.91 -17.20
N PHE A 97 -9.43 -6.80 -16.61
CA PHE A 97 -9.46 -5.48 -17.24
C PHE A 97 -8.37 -4.57 -16.68
N TYR A 98 -8.06 -3.48 -17.39
CA TYR A 98 -7.14 -2.47 -16.89
C TYR A 98 -7.55 -1.98 -15.49
N PRO A 99 -6.71 -2.17 -14.47
CA PRO A 99 -7.11 -2.00 -13.08
C PRO A 99 -7.29 -0.54 -12.70
N SER A 100 -8.31 -0.29 -11.89
CA SER A 100 -8.47 0.97 -11.16
C SER A 100 -7.57 0.99 -9.92
N PHE A 101 -7.29 2.19 -9.40
CA PHE A 101 -6.59 2.33 -8.11
C PHE A 101 -7.32 1.58 -6.98
N ALA A 102 -8.66 1.59 -6.99
CA ALA A 102 -9.46 0.89 -5.98
C ALA A 102 -9.19 -0.63 -5.95
N GLU A 103 -8.86 -1.24 -7.08
CA GLU A 103 -8.51 -2.67 -7.11
C GLU A 103 -7.16 -2.94 -6.45
N PHE A 104 -6.17 -2.07 -6.65
CA PHE A 104 -4.92 -2.15 -5.89
C PHE A 104 -5.16 -1.88 -4.40
N TYR A 105 -5.97 -0.88 -4.08
CA TYR A 105 -6.18 -0.45 -2.70
C TYR A 105 -6.78 -1.56 -1.82
N LYS A 106 -7.67 -2.40 -2.37
CA LYS A 106 -8.19 -3.61 -1.69
C LYS A 106 -7.08 -4.54 -1.19
N HIS A 107 -5.94 -4.59 -1.87
CA HIS A 107 -4.80 -5.41 -1.48
C HIS A 107 -3.77 -4.64 -0.62
N ILE A 108 -3.69 -3.32 -0.81
CA ILE A 108 -2.77 -2.44 -0.08
C ILE A 108 -3.26 -2.18 1.35
N GLU A 109 -4.51 -1.75 1.50
CA GLU A 109 -5.07 -1.24 2.75
C GLU A 109 -4.88 -2.20 3.94
N PRO A 110 -5.20 -3.51 3.84
CA PRO A 110 -5.09 -4.41 4.99
C PRO A 110 -3.65 -4.59 5.50
N ARG A 111 -2.66 -4.32 4.64
CA ARG A 111 -1.23 -4.46 4.96
C ARG A 111 -0.61 -3.13 5.39
N TYR A 112 -1.12 -2.04 4.82
CA TYR A 112 -0.63 -0.69 5.07
C TYR A 112 -1.13 -0.13 6.40
N LEU A 113 -2.44 -0.25 6.70
CA LEU A 113 -3.03 0.33 7.89
C LEU A 113 -2.36 -0.14 9.21
N PRO A 114 -2.03 -1.44 9.39
CA PRO A 114 -1.31 -1.87 10.58
C PRO A 114 0.04 -1.15 10.77
N ARG A 115 0.82 -0.97 9.71
CA ARG A 115 2.12 -0.28 9.80
C ARG A 115 1.94 1.19 10.16
N LYS A 116 0.94 1.85 9.55
CA LYS A 116 0.60 3.24 9.84
C LYS A 116 0.17 3.42 11.30
N TYR A 117 -0.76 2.60 11.79
CA TYR A 117 -1.24 2.70 13.17
C TYR A 117 -0.15 2.40 14.19
N LEU A 118 0.78 1.48 13.88
CA LEU A 118 1.92 1.21 14.75
C LEU A 118 2.85 2.43 14.84
N LEU A 119 3.14 3.08 13.71
CA LEU A 119 3.93 4.31 13.69
C LEU A 119 3.26 5.41 14.51
N ASP A 120 1.97 5.63 14.30
CA ASP A 120 1.18 6.66 15.01
C ASP A 120 1.20 6.40 16.53
N ALA A 121 1.06 5.14 16.95
CA ALA A 121 1.12 4.77 18.36
C ALA A 121 2.52 5.00 18.96
N LEU A 122 3.58 4.64 18.24
CA LEU A 122 4.97 4.86 18.68
C LEU A 122 5.31 6.34 18.80
N GLN A 123 4.89 7.17 17.85
CA GLN A 123 5.11 8.62 17.86
C GLN A 123 4.39 9.28 19.05
N LYS A 124 3.16 8.84 19.37
CA LYS A 124 2.44 9.30 20.57
C LYS A 124 3.18 8.98 21.87
N CYS A 125 3.90 7.86 21.95
CA CYS A 125 4.70 7.52 23.12
C CYS A 125 5.87 8.48 23.35
N ILE A 126 6.49 9.01 22.28
CA ILE A 126 7.55 10.02 22.40
C ILE A 126 6.96 11.37 22.78
N ALA A 127 5.90 11.82 22.10
CA ALA A 127 5.28 13.11 22.37
C ALA A 127 4.82 13.27 23.83
N LYS A 128 4.32 12.19 24.45
CA LYS A 128 3.92 12.17 25.86
C LYS A 128 5.08 12.23 26.87
N LYS A 129 6.31 11.93 26.46
CA LYS A 129 7.51 11.97 27.32
C LYS A 129 8.24 13.31 27.26
N SER A 130 7.91 14.17 26.30
CA SER A 130 8.54 15.49 26.10
C SER A 130 7.84 16.64 26.84
N ILE A 131 6.87 16.32 27.72
CA ILE A 131 6.14 17.23 28.62
C ILE A 131 6.44 16.76 30.04
#